data_AF-A0A7S1WV94-F1
#
_entry.id   AF-A0A7S1WV94-F1
#
_cell.length_a   1.000
_cell.length_b   1.000
_cell.length_c   1.000
_cell.angle_alpha   90.00
_cell.angle_beta   90.00
_cell.angle_gamma   90.00
#
_symmetry.space_group_name_H-M   'P 1'
#
loop_
_entity.id
_entity.type
_entity.pdbx_description
1 polymer ?
#
loop_
_entity_poly.entity_id
_entity_poly.type
_entity_poly.pdbx_seq_one_letter_code
_entity_poly.pdbx_strand_id
1 'polypeptide(L)'
;RVIDVKPGELRGAQAGGFLGGFGGNFGWLQSGGQADWTGNVAASGSAPWNSSGGSWSSPVPSAYASTAPGLPGVPASAGVWPAFGAGFSNGQAHVGGALPTEADVVDTYAAFGVEMQQWTPALLAFVDREVIGGLVQMLDASDQAWLQALTPRGWRLTFEAPRLAYPGVGPSAQELSIFERNLPRPICDDPRAAEMWKQRQIMESYLLHPSFEPAQRSYVLERLREWRQRGLQNSMRAEYRPSDQLPTDAHILENLLFKMLNFHMDFCSCFVTVGPSPPSAKHLGQSPTAYLRQVTDQNHFPKPAPHYEVVTLHKTWRIRTGNTNLLEALALLLQALRRHSHSYQSFPQSLRSAVESAAATSAPARTFPWF
;
A
#
# COMPACT_ATOMS: atom_id res chain seq x y z
N ARG A 1 -44.29 -10.43 -42.96
CA ARG A 1 -43.83 -11.76 -42.48
C ARG A 1 -43.49 -11.58 -41.01
N VAL A 2 -44.33 -12.09 -40.12
CA VAL A 2 -44.15 -12.00 -38.67
C VAL A 2 -43.22 -13.15 -38.26
N ILE A 3 -42.11 -12.85 -37.60
CA ILE A 3 -41.19 -13.85 -37.06
C ILE A 3 -41.49 -13.94 -35.57
N ASP A 4 -41.99 -15.11 -35.18
CA ASP A 4 -42.28 -15.50 -33.81
C ASP A 4 -40.96 -16.00 -33.18
N VAL A 5 -40.46 -15.32 -32.15
CA VAL A 5 -39.21 -15.70 -31.48
C VAL A 5 -39.56 -16.30 -30.12
N LYS A 6 -39.25 -17.59 -29.94
CA LYS A 6 -39.47 -18.32 -28.70
C LYS A 6 -38.56 -17.81 -27.57
N PRO A 7 -39.03 -17.74 -26.32
CA PRO A 7 -38.17 -17.40 -25.18
C PRO A 7 -37.18 -18.55 -24.90
N GLY A 8 -35.88 -18.31 -25.11
CA GLY A 8 -34.83 -19.26 -24.73
C GLY A 8 -33.56 -19.30 -25.60
N GLU A 9 -33.53 -18.66 -26.77
CA GLU A 9 -32.42 -18.82 -27.74
C GLU A 9 -31.62 -17.53 -28.01
N LEU A 10 -31.20 -16.83 -26.95
CA LEU A 10 -30.15 -15.80 -27.07
C LEU A 10 -28.99 -16.13 -26.12
N ARG A 11 -28.16 -17.07 -26.56
CA ARG A 11 -26.81 -17.28 -26.01
C ARG A 11 -25.80 -16.99 -27.12
N GLY A 12 -25.07 -15.88 -26.95
CA GLY A 12 -23.84 -15.60 -27.70
C GLY A 12 -23.94 -14.48 -28.74
N ALA A 13 -23.61 -13.25 -28.30
CA ALA A 13 -22.83 -12.26 -29.04
C ALA A 13 -22.84 -10.95 -28.25
N GLN A 14 -21.90 -10.78 -27.31
CA GLN A 14 -21.67 -9.47 -26.69
C GLN A 14 -20.52 -8.79 -27.44
N ALA A 15 -20.89 -8.10 -28.51
CA ALA A 15 -20.04 -7.16 -29.23
C ALA A 15 -20.41 -5.73 -28.80
N GLY A 16 -19.41 -4.95 -28.41
CA GLY A 16 -19.36 -3.49 -28.50
C GLY A 16 -20.43 -2.68 -27.75
N GLY A 17 -20.14 -2.29 -26.51
CA GLY A 17 -20.82 -1.21 -25.80
C GLY A 17 -19.80 -0.33 -25.08
N PHE A 18 -19.45 0.80 -25.70
CA PHE A 18 -18.59 1.86 -25.17
C PHE A 18 -19.50 2.83 -24.39
N LEU A 19 -19.14 3.16 -23.15
CA LEU A 19 -19.81 4.04 -22.16
C LEU A 19 -20.69 3.35 -21.09
N GLY A 20 -20.28 3.54 -19.81
CA GLY A 20 -21.19 3.64 -18.66
C GLY A 20 -21.37 2.38 -17.81
N GLY A 21 -20.51 2.16 -16.81
CA GLY A 21 -20.71 1.09 -15.83
C GLY A 21 -19.67 1.04 -14.71
N PHE A 22 -19.60 2.06 -13.85
CA PHE A 22 -18.84 2.00 -12.59
C PHE A 22 -19.59 1.15 -11.54
N GLY A 23 -19.64 -0.15 -11.82
CA GLY A 23 -20.19 -1.21 -10.98
C GLY A 23 -19.21 -2.38 -10.81
N GLY A 24 -17.91 -2.07 -10.78
CA GLY A 24 -16.86 -3.04 -10.49
C GLY A 24 -16.96 -3.50 -9.04
N ASN A 25 -17.40 -4.73 -8.85
CA ASN A 25 -17.27 -5.51 -7.63
C ASN A 25 -15.78 -5.50 -7.20
N PHE A 26 -15.43 -4.70 -6.19
CA PHE A 26 -14.09 -4.62 -5.61
C PHE A 26 -13.80 -5.91 -4.82
N GLY A 27 -13.50 -6.99 -5.55
CA GLY A 27 -13.12 -8.29 -5.03
C GLY A 27 -11.64 -8.32 -4.64
N TRP A 28 -11.27 -7.65 -3.56
CA TRP A 28 -9.99 -7.91 -2.91
C TRP A 28 -10.09 -9.24 -2.16
N LEU A 29 -9.38 -10.27 -2.64
CA LEU A 29 -9.06 -11.49 -1.88
C LEU A 29 -10.21 -12.05 -1.03
N GLN A 30 -11.33 -12.40 -1.67
CA GLN A 30 -12.29 -13.31 -1.06
C GLN A 30 -11.77 -14.76 -1.22
N SER A 31 -10.69 -15.06 -0.51
CA SER A 31 -10.46 -16.41 -0.01
C SER A 31 -11.62 -16.69 0.96
N GLY A 32 -12.47 -17.67 0.63
CA GLY A 32 -13.70 -17.98 1.36
C GLY A 32 -13.49 -18.10 2.87
N GLY A 33 -13.97 -17.11 3.60
CA GLY A 33 -13.97 -17.05 5.05
C GLY A 33 -14.73 -15.82 5.48
N GLN A 34 -16.02 -15.99 5.75
CA GLN A 34 -16.85 -14.99 6.40
C GLN A 34 -16.29 -14.82 7.82
N ALA A 35 -15.43 -13.83 8.04
CA ALA A 35 -14.93 -13.51 9.37
C ALA A 35 -16.07 -12.86 10.16
N ASP A 36 -16.65 -13.66 11.06
CA ASP A 36 -17.59 -13.23 12.09
C ASP A 36 -16.76 -12.60 13.22
N TRP A 37 -16.89 -11.28 13.41
CA TRP A 37 -15.98 -10.47 14.25
C TRP A 37 -16.36 -10.45 15.74
N THR A 38 -17.06 -11.47 16.26
CA THR A 38 -17.51 -11.54 17.66
C THR A 38 -16.59 -12.34 18.58
N GLY A 39 -15.32 -12.55 18.21
CA GLY A 39 -14.37 -13.34 19.00
C GLY A 39 -13.64 -12.53 20.08
N ASN A 40 -14.00 -12.72 21.34
CA ASN A 40 -13.23 -12.27 22.51
C ASN A 40 -11.80 -12.83 22.49
N VAL A 41 -10.78 -11.97 22.48
CA VAL A 41 -9.37 -12.38 22.69
C VAL A 41 -8.87 -11.80 24.01
N ALA A 42 -8.56 -12.69 24.95
CA ALA A 42 -8.02 -12.35 26.26
C ALA A 42 -6.59 -11.81 26.14
N ALA A 43 -6.30 -10.73 26.86
CA ALA A 43 -4.98 -10.12 26.93
C ALA A 43 -4.01 -11.01 27.73
N SER A 44 -2.94 -11.49 27.10
CA SER A 44 -1.79 -12.10 27.79
C SER A 44 -0.61 -11.13 27.82
N GLY A 45 -0.09 -10.87 29.02
CA GLY A 45 0.97 -9.91 29.29
C GLY A 45 2.27 -10.17 28.53
N SER A 46 2.85 -9.09 28.00
CA SER A 46 4.12 -9.06 27.28
C SER A 46 5.31 -9.01 28.25
N ALA A 47 6.26 -9.93 28.09
CA ALA A 47 7.62 -9.81 28.62
C ALA A 47 8.50 -9.00 27.65
N PRO A 48 9.51 -8.24 28.13
CA PRO A 48 10.33 -7.40 27.28
C PRO A 48 11.41 -8.25 26.59
N TRP A 49 11.37 -8.33 25.26
CA TRP A 49 12.48 -8.86 24.46
C TRP A 49 13.28 -7.72 23.86
N ASN A 50 14.59 -7.80 24.08
CA ASN A 50 15.61 -6.87 23.63
C ASN A 50 15.82 -7.05 22.10
N SER A 51 15.30 -6.13 21.30
CA SER A 51 15.58 -6.09 19.86
C SER A 51 16.94 -5.45 19.62
N SER A 52 17.95 -6.27 19.34
CA SER A 52 19.24 -5.82 18.81
C SER A 52 19.07 -5.30 17.38
N GLY A 53 18.65 -4.04 17.24
CA GLY A 53 18.65 -3.34 15.96
C GLY A 53 20.08 -2.95 15.57
N GLY A 54 20.65 -3.63 14.58
CA GLY A 54 21.84 -3.14 13.90
C GLY A 54 21.50 -1.81 13.21
N SER A 55 22.13 -0.73 13.64
CA SER A 55 21.94 0.60 13.05
C SER A 55 22.61 0.67 11.67
N TRP A 56 21.83 0.68 10.59
CA TRP A 56 22.31 0.76 9.19
C TRP A 56 22.45 2.20 8.67
N SER A 57 22.53 3.18 9.56
CA SER A 57 22.74 4.60 9.24
C SER A 57 24.22 4.87 8.93
N SER A 58 24.70 4.38 7.79
CA SER A 58 25.93 4.91 7.16
C SER A 58 25.54 5.87 6.02
N PRO A 59 26.13 7.07 5.95
CA PRO A 59 25.91 7.99 4.84
C PRO A 59 26.44 7.38 3.54
N VAL A 60 25.73 7.68 2.44
CA VAL A 60 26.09 7.33 1.06
C VAL A 60 27.59 7.58 0.84
N PRO A 61 28.38 6.61 0.33
CA PRO A 61 29.75 6.87 -0.07
C PRO A 61 29.75 7.88 -1.22
N SER A 62 30.33 9.06 -0.98
CA SER A 62 30.62 10.01 -2.05
C SER A 62 31.68 9.41 -2.99
N ALA A 63 31.42 9.40 -4.29
CA ALA A 63 32.35 8.90 -5.32
C ALA A 63 33.66 9.73 -5.45
N TYR A 64 33.86 10.72 -4.58
CA TYR A 64 35.04 11.60 -4.55
C TYR A 64 35.91 11.46 -3.29
N ALA A 65 35.69 10.44 -2.44
CA ALA A 65 36.57 10.18 -1.31
C ALA A 65 37.90 9.57 -1.79
N SER A 66 38.88 10.44 -2.07
CA SER A 66 40.26 10.10 -2.41
C SER A 66 40.91 9.23 -1.33
N THR A 67 41.55 8.15 -1.76
CA THR A 67 42.38 7.23 -0.98
C THR A 67 43.41 7.96 -0.12
N ALA A 68 43.27 7.90 1.20
CA ALA A 68 44.33 8.18 2.15
C ALA A 68 44.93 6.83 2.64
N PRO A 69 46.27 6.64 2.61
CA PRO A 69 46.89 5.39 3.00
C PRO A 69 47.20 5.34 4.52
N GLY A 70 46.72 4.28 5.16
CA GLY A 70 47.42 3.56 6.22
C GLY A 70 47.18 4.00 7.68
N LEU A 71 46.81 3.04 8.52
CA LEU A 71 47.37 2.84 9.86
C LEU A 71 47.23 1.35 10.26
N PRO A 72 48.24 0.73 10.91
CA PRO A 72 48.25 -0.70 11.21
C PRO A 72 47.81 -1.05 12.65
N GLY A 73 47.04 -2.12 12.78
CA GLY A 73 47.20 -3.14 13.83
C GLY A 73 46.52 -2.93 15.20
N VAL A 74 45.52 -3.76 15.50
CA VAL A 74 45.25 -4.29 16.85
C VAL A 74 44.77 -5.75 16.72
N PRO A 75 45.36 -6.73 17.42
CA PRO A 75 45.04 -8.15 17.25
C PRO A 75 43.73 -8.57 17.92
N ALA A 76 43.00 -9.45 17.24
CA ALA A 76 41.79 -10.11 17.71
C ALA A 76 42.11 -11.20 18.74
N SER A 77 41.45 -11.16 19.90
CA SER A 77 41.41 -12.28 20.85
C SER A 77 40.28 -13.23 20.47
N ALA A 78 40.67 -14.46 20.14
CA ALA A 78 39.80 -15.59 19.86
C ALA A 78 39.20 -16.15 21.16
N GLY A 79 37.87 -16.25 21.23
CA GLY A 79 37.14 -17.00 22.24
C GLY A 79 36.40 -18.17 21.58
N VAL A 80 37.01 -19.35 21.62
CA VAL A 80 36.43 -20.62 21.17
C VAL A 80 35.66 -21.22 22.34
N TRP A 81 34.34 -21.42 22.19
CA TRP A 81 33.52 -22.27 23.05
C TRP A 81 32.77 -23.27 22.17
N PRO A 82 32.86 -24.59 22.42
CA PRO A 82 32.10 -25.58 21.68
C PRO A 82 30.74 -25.80 22.38
N ALA A 83 29.65 -25.71 21.61
CA ALA A 83 28.35 -26.22 22.03
C ALA A 83 27.89 -27.27 20.99
N PHE A 84 28.14 -28.53 21.33
CA PHE A 84 27.47 -29.69 20.76
C PHE A 84 26.10 -29.82 21.42
N GLY A 85 25.04 -29.91 20.62
CA GLY A 85 23.69 -30.10 21.12
C GLY A 85 22.68 -30.20 19.97
N ALA A 86 22.65 -31.38 19.35
CA ALA A 86 21.67 -31.74 18.34
C ALA A 86 20.26 -31.79 18.96
N GLY A 87 19.35 -30.96 18.43
CA GLY A 87 17.92 -31.03 18.67
C GLY A 87 17.19 -30.90 17.35
N PHE A 88 16.70 -32.03 16.83
CA PHE A 88 15.78 -32.06 15.70
C PHE A 88 14.50 -31.29 16.07
N SER A 89 14.32 -30.12 15.48
CA SER A 89 13.00 -29.55 15.29
C SER A 89 12.75 -29.48 13.79
N ASN A 90 11.75 -30.23 13.34
CA ASN A 90 11.16 -30.11 12.02
C ASN A 90 10.30 -28.82 12.03
N GLY A 91 10.97 -27.68 12.11
CA GLY A 91 10.36 -26.39 11.83
C GLY A 91 10.29 -26.24 10.32
N GLN A 92 9.09 -26.16 9.75
CA GLN A 92 8.95 -25.49 8.47
C GLN A 92 9.55 -24.10 8.65
N ALA A 93 10.79 -23.92 8.20
CA ALA A 93 11.45 -22.63 8.23
C ALA A 93 10.58 -21.69 7.39
N HIS A 94 9.91 -20.76 8.07
CA HIS A 94 9.25 -19.64 7.42
C HIS A 94 10.29 -19.01 6.50
N VAL A 95 10.06 -19.12 5.19
CA VAL A 95 10.95 -18.62 4.14
C VAL A 95 10.78 -17.10 4.08
N GLY A 96 11.20 -16.41 5.14
CA GLY A 96 11.57 -15.01 5.03
C GLY A 96 12.78 -14.93 4.11
N GLY A 97 12.67 -14.21 3.00
CA GLY A 97 13.82 -13.97 2.14
C GLY A 97 14.92 -13.30 2.97
N ALA A 98 16.16 -13.78 2.87
CA ALA A 98 17.27 -13.09 3.49
C ALA A 98 17.29 -11.63 3.01
N LEU A 99 17.43 -10.68 3.95
CA LEU A 99 17.60 -9.28 3.61
C LEU A 99 18.75 -9.11 2.60
N PRO A 100 18.68 -8.12 1.70
CA PRO A 100 19.67 -7.95 0.67
C PRO A 100 21.06 -7.73 1.27
N THR A 101 22.09 -8.30 0.66
CA THR A 101 23.47 -8.04 1.09
C THR A 101 23.91 -6.66 0.59
N GLU A 102 24.88 -6.02 1.27
CA GLU A 102 25.42 -4.72 0.82
C GLU A 102 25.96 -4.80 -0.63
N ALA A 103 26.53 -5.94 -1.04
CA ALA A 103 26.99 -6.12 -2.42
C ALA A 103 25.85 -6.01 -3.45
N ASP A 104 24.68 -6.58 -3.15
CA ASP A 104 23.52 -6.51 -4.06
C ASP A 104 22.93 -5.09 -4.13
N VAL A 105 22.93 -4.41 -2.98
CA VAL A 105 22.47 -3.04 -2.85
C VAL A 105 23.41 -2.12 -3.65
N VAL A 106 24.72 -2.24 -3.46
CA VAL A 106 25.75 -1.47 -4.18
C VAL A 106 25.59 -1.61 -5.69
N ASP A 107 25.35 -2.81 -6.20
CA ASP A 107 25.13 -3.06 -7.63
C ASP A 107 23.90 -2.28 -8.17
N THR A 108 22.79 -2.26 -7.44
CA THR A 108 21.60 -1.48 -7.81
C THR A 108 21.88 0.02 -7.84
N TYR A 109 22.54 0.58 -6.82
CA TYR A 109 22.83 2.02 -6.78
C TYR A 109 24.02 2.41 -7.67
N ALA A 110 24.91 1.50 -8.03
CA ALA A 110 25.90 1.73 -9.07
C ALA A 110 25.23 1.87 -10.45
N ALA A 111 24.18 1.11 -10.71
CA ALA A 111 23.44 1.15 -11.97
C ALA A 111 22.44 2.32 -12.07
N PHE A 112 21.80 2.71 -10.97
CA PHE A 112 20.67 3.65 -10.98
C PHE A 112 20.75 4.77 -9.93
N GLY A 113 21.87 4.94 -9.23
CA GLY A 113 21.96 5.85 -8.09
C GLY A 113 21.68 7.31 -8.45
N VAL A 114 22.13 7.76 -9.61
CA VAL A 114 21.89 9.13 -10.09
C VAL A 114 20.41 9.34 -10.40
N GLU A 115 19.79 8.40 -11.09
CA GLU A 115 18.38 8.46 -11.43
C GLU A 115 17.49 8.36 -10.19
N MET A 116 17.81 7.48 -9.24
CA MET A 116 17.11 7.35 -7.95
C MET A 116 17.09 8.66 -7.16
N GLN A 117 18.19 9.40 -7.14
CA GLN A 117 18.27 10.70 -6.48
C GLN A 117 17.30 11.72 -7.10
N GLN A 118 16.90 11.56 -8.36
CA GLN A 118 15.96 12.43 -9.06
C GLN A 118 14.51 11.91 -8.97
N TRP A 119 14.32 10.60 -9.17
CA TRP A 119 13.01 9.96 -9.17
C TRP A 119 12.35 9.97 -7.81
N THR A 120 13.09 9.67 -6.74
CA THR A 120 12.50 9.51 -5.41
C THR A 120 11.87 10.80 -4.88
N PRO A 121 12.52 11.99 -4.92
CA PRO A 121 11.88 13.25 -4.55
C PRO A 121 10.66 13.60 -5.42
N ALA A 122 10.73 13.32 -6.73
CA ALA A 122 9.61 13.57 -7.64
C ALA A 122 8.40 12.69 -7.33
N LEU A 123 8.64 11.40 -7.01
CA LEU A 123 7.61 10.47 -6.57
C LEU A 123 7.04 10.85 -5.20
N LEU A 124 7.88 11.27 -4.24
CA LEU A 124 7.43 11.79 -2.95
C LEU A 124 6.49 12.99 -3.14
N ALA A 125 6.86 13.95 -3.99
CA ALA A 125 6.05 15.12 -4.29
C ALA A 125 4.74 14.75 -5.01
N PHE A 126 4.78 13.78 -5.92
CA PHE A 126 3.59 13.25 -6.59
C PHE A 126 2.62 12.62 -5.58
N VAL A 127 3.11 11.73 -4.70
CA VAL A 127 2.28 11.05 -3.69
C VAL A 127 1.70 12.07 -2.70
N ASP A 128 2.52 13.00 -2.21
CA ASP A 128 2.07 14.03 -1.28
C ASP A 128 0.95 14.89 -1.88
N ARG A 129 1.13 15.37 -3.12
CA ARG A 129 0.17 16.27 -3.76
C ARG A 129 -1.07 15.54 -4.27
N GLU A 130 -0.88 14.53 -5.11
CA GLU A 130 -1.96 13.93 -5.88
C GLU A 130 -2.69 12.85 -5.11
N VAL A 131 -2.01 12.11 -4.22
CA VAL A 131 -2.64 11.00 -3.49
C VAL A 131 -3.08 11.45 -2.10
N ILE A 132 -2.14 11.87 -1.25
CA ILE A 132 -2.44 12.19 0.15
C ILE A 132 -3.24 13.50 0.23
N GLY A 133 -2.82 14.54 -0.50
CA GLY A 133 -3.49 15.84 -0.50
C GLY A 133 -4.93 15.77 -0.97
N GLY A 134 -5.15 15.12 -2.11
CA GLY A 134 -6.49 14.88 -2.64
C GLY A 134 -7.36 14.07 -1.68
N LEU A 135 -6.85 12.96 -1.16
CA LEU A 135 -7.61 12.09 -0.26
C LEU A 135 -8.03 12.80 1.03
N VAL A 136 -7.10 13.48 1.71
CA VAL A 136 -7.42 14.18 2.98
C VAL A 136 -8.45 15.28 2.74
N GLN A 137 -8.28 16.07 1.68
CA GLN A 137 -9.22 17.14 1.33
C GLN A 137 -10.63 16.58 1.04
N MET A 138 -10.73 15.49 0.28
CA MET A 138 -12.02 14.87 -0.04
C MET A 138 -12.67 14.22 1.17
N LEU A 139 -11.90 13.61 2.07
CA LEU A 139 -12.40 13.06 3.34
C LEU A 139 -12.97 14.16 4.23
N ASP A 140 -12.24 15.27 4.41
CA ASP A 140 -12.69 16.39 5.24
C ASP A 140 -13.96 17.06 4.64
N ALA A 141 -14.00 17.24 3.32
CA ALA A 141 -15.19 17.76 2.63
C ALA A 141 -16.40 16.80 2.75
N SER A 142 -16.15 15.49 2.66
CA SER A 142 -17.17 14.46 2.83
C SER A 142 -17.68 14.42 4.27
N ASP A 143 -16.82 14.57 5.28
CA ASP A 143 -17.22 14.67 6.68
C ASP A 143 -18.17 15.86 6.90
N GLN A 144 -17.80 17.04 6.38
CA GLN A 144 -18.64 18.24 6.48
C GLN A 144 -19.99 18.05 5.79
N ALA A 145 -20.00 17.47 4.58
CA ALA A 145 -21.23 17.24 3.83
C ALA A 145 -22.17 16.25 4.56
N TRP A 146 -21.63 15.17 5.13
CA TRP A 146 -22.41 14.20 5.89
C TRP A 146 -22.92 14.78 7.22
N LEU A 147 -22.10 15.55 7.94
CA LEU A 147 -22.55 16.23 9.16
C LEU A 147 -23.71 17.19 8.86
N GLN A 148 -23.64 17.96 7.78
CA GLN A 148 -24.71 18.86 7.35
C GLN A 148 -25.98 18.12 6.92
N ALA A 149 -25.84 16.97 6.23
CA ALA A 149 -26.98 16.18 5.75
C ALA A 149 -27.70 15.41 6.88
N LEU A 150 -26.96 14.93 7.88
CA LEU A 150 -27.47 14.09 8.96
C LEU A 150 -28.10 14.88 10.12
N THR A 151 -27.52 16.04 10.45
CA THR A 151 -27.95 16.85 11.61
C THR A 151 -29.45 17.20 11.59
N PRO A 152 -30.04 17.68 10.46
CA PRO A 152 -31.48 18.00 10.41
C PRO A 152 -32.39 16.77 10.57
N ARG A 153 -31.84 15.57 10.36
CA ARG A 153 -32.58 14.29 10.46
C ARG A 153 -32.43 13.65 11.85
N GLY A 154 -31.72 14.29 12.78
CA GLY A 154 -31.41 13.71 14.09
C GLY A 154 -30.39 12.57 14.07
N TRP A 155 -29.64 12.44 12.96
CA TRP A 155 -28.56 11.46 12.84
C TRP A 155 -27.21 12.07 13.18
N ARG A 156 -26.28 11.24 13.67
CA ARG A 156 -24.89 11.61 13.92
C ARG A 156 -23.96 10.70 13.11
N LEU A 157 -22.97 11.28 12.46
CA LEU A 157 -21.87 10.51 11.87
C LEU A 157 -20.93 10.03 12.98
N THR A 158 -20.64 8.73 13.03
CA THR A 158 -19.65 8.15 13.94
C THR A 158 -18.50 7.51 13.18
N PHE A 159 -17.30 7.64 13.76
CA PHE A 159 -16.06 7.06 13.25
C PHE A 159 -15.66 5.78 14.01
N GLU A 160 -16.54 5.30 14.87
CA GLU A 160 -16.38 4.06 15.60
C GLU A 160 -17.08 2.91 14.88
N ALA A 161 -16.58 1.69 15.10
CA ALA A 161 -17.25 0.48 14.63
C ALA A 161 -18.69 0.43 15.18
N PRO A 162 -19.66 -0.10 14.40
CA PRO A 162 -21.05 -0.19 14.84
C PRO A 162 -21.13 -0.94 16.16
N ARG A 163 -21.58 -0.25 17.21
CA ARG A 163 -21.82 -0.89 18.50
C ARG A 163 -23.11 -1.69 18.36
N LEU A 164 -23.09 -2.96 18.77
CA LEU A 164 -24.34 -3.72 18.91
C LEU A 164 -25.19 -2.97 19.94
N ALA A 165 -26.30 -2.37 19.48
CA ALA A 165 -27.21 -1.65 20.35
C ALA A 165 -27.78 -2.64 21.37
N TYR A 166 -27.38 -2.50 22.63
CA TYR A 166 -27.95 -3.30 23.71
C TYR A 166 -29.40 -2.85 23.93
N PRO A 167 -30.37 -3.78 23.97
CA PRO A 167 -31.74 -3.44 24.32
C PRO A 167 -31.79 -2.80 25.71
N GLY A 168 -32.28 -1.55 25.81
CA GLY A 168 -32.50 -0.88 27.09
C GLY A 168 -31.68 0.39 27.35
N VAL A 169 -30.71 0.72 26.50
CA VAL A 169 -30.20 2.10 26.43
C VAL A 169 -31.29 2.92 25.74
N GLY A 170 -31.65 4.10 26.28
CA GLY A 170 -32.78 4.94 25.83
C GLY A 170 -32.70 5.36 24.35
N PRO A 171 -33.50 6.33 23.88
CA PRO A 171 -33.43 6.79 22.48
C PRO A 171 -32.04 7.40 22.20
N SER A 172 -31.08 6.54 21.84
CA SER A 172 -29.78 6.95 21.37
C SER A 172 -30.00 7.71 20.08
N ALA A 173 -29.27 8.83 19.93
CA ALA A 173 -29.19 9.50 18.65
C ALA A 173 -28.90 8.45 17.57
N GLN A 174 -29.59 8.53 16.43
CA GLN A 174 -29.39 7.57 15.36
C GLN A 174 -27.96 7.76 14.81
N GLU A 175 -27.11 6.75 14.92
CA GLU A 175 -25.72 6.85 14.48
C GLU A 175 -25.55 6.20 13.12
N LEU A 176 -24.88 6.90 12.20
CA LEU A 176 -24.41 6.35 10.94
C LEU A 176 -22.91 6.11 11.09
N SER A 177 -22.49 4.85 11.08
CA SER A 177 -21.07 4.51 11.15
C SER A 177 -20.45 4.47 9.76
N ILE A 178 -19.27 5.07 9.61
CA ILE A 178 -18.50 5.01 8.34
C ILE A 178 -18.13 3.57 7.92
N PHE A 179 -18.18 2.61 8.84
CA PHE A 179 -17.91 1.20 8.54
C PHE A 179 -19.14 0.47 7.97
N GLU A 180 -20.31 1.10 7.98
CA GLU A 180 -21.53 0.54 7.39
C GLU A 180 -21.50 0.66 5.87
N ARG A 181 -21.59 -0.49 5.18
CA ARG A 181 -21.62 -0.52 3.72
C ARG A 181 -22.91 0.03 3.13
N ASN A 182 -24.01 -0.10 3.86
CA ASN A 182 -25.34 0.27 3.40
C ASN A 182 -25.84 1.47 4.20
N LEU A 183 -26.47 2.41 3.50
CA LEU A 183 -27.19 3.49 4.17
C LEU A 183 -28.48 2.96 4.81
N PRO A 184 -28.87 3.50 5.98
CA PRO A 184 -30.20 3.32 6.54
C PRO A 184 -31.28 3.71 5.52
N ARG A 185 -32.40 2.96 5.48
CA ARG A 185 -33.52 3.20 4.54
C ARG A 185 -33.95 4.67 4.44
N PRO A 186 -34.13 5.42 5.55
CA PRO A 186 -34.56 6.82 5.48
C PRO A 186 -33.58 7.76 4.76
N ILE A 187 -32.33 7.34 4.59
CA ILE A 187 -31.28 8.10 3.91
C ILE A 187 -31.06 7.53 2.49
N CYS A 188 -31.18 6.21 2.34
CA CYS A 188 -30.95 5.50 1.07
C CYS A 188 -31.96 5.88 -0.04
N ASP A 189 -33.14 6.38 0.32
CA ASP A 189 -34.16 6.81 -0.66
C ASP A 189 -33.71 8.03 -1.49
N ASP A 190 -32.69 8.76 -1.03
CA ASP A 190 -32.05 9.84 -1.80
C ASP A 190 -30.87 9.28 -2.63
N PRO A 191 -31.00 9.20 -3.98
CA PRO A 191 -29.95 8.65 -4.83
C PRO A 191 -28.64 9.46 -4.78
N ARG A 192 -28.72 10.76 -4.47
CA ARG A 192 -27.52 11.59 -4.29
C ARG A 192 -26.79 11.20 -3.01
N ALA A 193 -27.51 10.94 -1.91
CA ALA A 193 -26.92 10.47 -0.66
C ALA A 193 -26.27 9.09 -0.85
N ALA A 194 -26.93 8.18 -1.59
CA ALA A 194 -26.37 6.87 -1.92
C ALA A 194 -25.04 6.98 -2.70
N GLU A 195 -24.96 7.83 -3.72
CA GLU A 195 -23.72 8.05 -4.47
C GLU A 195 -22.63 8.70 -3.61
N MET A 196 -22.98 9.71 -2.81
CA MET A 196 -22.04 10.33 -1.86
C MET A 196 -21.52 9.31 -0.83
N TRP A 197 -22.35 8.35 -0.40
CA TRP A 197 -21.93 7.32 0.55
C TRP A 197 -21.02 6.31 -0.13
N LYS A 198 -21.34 5.88 -1.36
CA LYS A 198 -20.47 5.02 -2.16
C LYS A 198 -19.09 5.65 -2.35
N GLN A 199 -19.04 6.94 -2.69
CA GLN A 199 -17.78 7.68 -2.79
C GLN A 199 -17.04 7.73 -1.45
N ARG A 200 -17.77 7.95 -0.35
CA ARG A 200 -17.19 7.88 0.99
C ARG A 200 -16.58 6.51 1.30
N GLN A 201 -17.28 5.42 1.00
CA GLN A 201 -16.78 4.06 1.22
C GLN A 201 -15.50 3.78 0.41
N ILE A 202 -15.39 4.32 -0.81
CA ILE A 202 -14.15 4.24 -1.60
C ILE A 202 -13.01 4.97 -0.88
N MET A 203 -13.23 6.19 -0.38
CA MET A 203 -12.20 6.94 0.35
C MET A 203 -11.81 6.27 1.67
N GLU A 204 -12.77 5.77 2.43
CA GLU A 204 -12.51 5.03 3.68
C GLU A 204 -11.67 3.79 3.42
N SER A 205 -11.84 3.13 2.27
CA SER A 205 -11.00 2.00 1.92
C SER A 205 -9.50 2.36 1.95
N TYR A 206 -9.09 3.59 1.60
CA TYR A 206 -7.68 4.00 1.67
C TYR A 206 -7.14 4.09 3.10
N LEU A 207 -8.00 4.26 4.11
CA LEU A 207 -7.62 4.31 5.52
C LEU A 207 -7.55 2.92 6.17
N LEU A 208 -8.07 1.90 5.50
CA LEU A 208 -8.12 0.53 6.01
C LEU A 208 -7.06 -0.33 5.35
N HIS A 209 -6.15 -0.87 6.14
CA HIS A 209 -5.15 -1.82 5.65
C HIS A 209 -5.63 -3.26 5.91
N PRO A 210 -5.59 -4.18 4.92
CA PRO A 210 -6.15 -5.54 5.07
C PRO A 210 -5.52 -6.35 6.22
N SER A 211 -4.24 -6.12 6.48
CA SER A 211 -3.48 -6.78 7.56
C SER A 211 -3.72 -6.24 8.98
N PHE A 212 -4.58 -5.23 9.16
CA PHE A 212 -4.75 -4.50 10.42
C PHE A 212 -6.24 -4.25 10.76
N GLU A 213 -6.52 -4.02 12.04
CA GLU A 213 -7.88 -3.80 12.52
C GLU A 213 -8.47 -2.47 12.03
N PRO A 214 -9.77 -2.41 11.66
CA PRO A 214 -10.43 -1.18 11.23
C PRO A 214 -10.39 -0.04 12.27
N ALA A 215 -10.28 -0.38 13.56
CA ALA A 215 -10.16 0.58 14.67
C ALA A 215 -8.95 1.53 14.53
N GLN A 216 -7.97 1.16 13.71
CA GLN A 216 -6.73 1.92 13.50
C GLN A 216 -6.89 3.07 12.50
N ARG A 217 -8.07 3.19 11.88
CA ARG A 217 -8.40 4.25 10.92
C ARG A 217 -8.04 5.66 11.42
N SER A 218 -8.35 5.99 12.67
CA SER A 218 -8.04 7.31 13.25
C SER A 218 -6.54 7.59 13.27
N TYR A 219 -5.73 6.57 13.60
CA TYR A 219 -4.27 6.68 13.58
C TYR A 219 -3.74 6.90 12.16
N VAL A 220 -4.21 6.13 11.18
CA VAL A 220 -3.80 6.30 9.76
C VAL A 220 -4.14 7.71 9.28
N LEU A 221 -5.36 8.20 9.56
CA LEU A 221 -5.77 9.55 9.17
C LEU A 221 -4.91 10.64 9.82
N GLU A 222 -4.54 10.48 11.09
CA GLU A 222 -3.63 11.39 11.79
C GLU A 222 -2.24 11.40 11.15
N ARG A 223 -1.70 10.22 10.81
CA ARG A 223 -0.42 10.12 10.08
C ARG A 223 -0.47 10.84 8.74
N LEU A 224 -1.57 10.68 7.97
CA LEU A 224 -1.74 11.40 6.70
C LEU A 224 -1.79 12.91 6.88
N ARG A 225 -2.47 13.40 7.91
CA ARG A 225 -2.49 14.83 8.23
C ARG A 225 -1.11 15.35 8.63
N GLU A 226 -0.34 14.58 9.40
CA GLU A 226 1.04 14.93 9.73
C GLU A 226 1.93 15.00 8.47
N TRP A 227 1.80 14.01 7.57
CA TRP A 227 2.52 14.01 6.30
C TRP A 227 2.18 15.21 5.44
N ARG A 228 0.91 15.61 5.40
CA ARG A 228 0.48 16.84 4.71
C ARG A 228 1.04 18.11 5.34
N GLN A 229 1.08 18.17 6.67
CA GLN A 229 1.54 19.37 7.37
C GLN A 229 3.06 19.55 7.27
N ARG A 230 3.84 18.47 7.37
CA ARG A 230 5.31 18.51 7.42
C ARG A 230 5.97 18.18 6.08
N GLY A 231 5.20 17.66 5.12
CA GLY A 231 5.68 17.03 3.90
C GLY A 231 6.05 15.56 4.13
N LEU A 232 5.66 14.69 3.19
CA LEU A 232 5.93 13.26 3.24
C LEU A 232 7.42 12.94 3.45
N GLN A 233 8.30 13.63 2.73
CA GLN A 233 9.76 13.44 2.82
C GLN A 233 10.32 13.67 4.24
N ASN A 234 9.75 14.60 4.99
CA ASN A 234 10.28 15.01 6.30
C ASN A 234 9.68 14.22 7.47
N SER A 235 8.57 13.54 7.24
CA SER A 235 7.74 12.95 8.30
C SER A 235 7.58 11.44 8.19
N MET A 236 7.74 10.88 7.00
CA MET A 236 7.70 9.44 6.75
C MET A 236 8.91 8.76 7.38
N ARG A 237 8.64 7.71 8.17
CA ARG A 237 9.62 6.87 8.83
C ARG A 237 9.17 5.42 8.71
N ALA A 238 9.79 4.64 7.82
CA ALA A 238 9.28 3.33 7.39
C ALA A 238 8.82 2.40 8.51
N GLU A 239 9.55 2.38 9.63
CA GLU A 239 9.28 1.52 10.79
C GLU A 239 8.51 2.19 11.93
N TYR A 240 8.23 3.49 11.83
CA TYR A 240 7.58 4.23 12.91
C TYR A 240 6.16 3.73 13.14
N ARG A 241 5.88 3.36 14.38
CA ARG A 241 4.55 3.12 14.93
C ARG A 241 4.58 3.33 16.46
N PRO A 242 3.52 3.87 17.07
CA PRO A 242 3.43 4.02 18.53
C PRO A 242 3.28 2.69 19.28
N SER A 243 2.66 1.68 18.65
CA SER A 243 2.47 0.37 19.24
C SER A 243 2.52 -0.71 18.17
N ASP A 244 2.85 -1.93 18.59
CA ASP A 244 3.01 -3.11 17.74
C ASP A 244 1.75 -3.59 17.01
N GLN A 245 0.59 -3.12 17.47
CA GLN A 245 -0.69 -3.39 16.83
C GLN A 245 -0.97 -2.46 15.65
N LEU A 246 -0.31 -1.30 15.56
CA LEU A 246 -0.56 -0.29 14.53
C LEU A 246 0.31 -0.53 13.28
N PRO A 247 -0.16 -0.12 12.08
CA PRO A 247 0.65 -0.15 10.88
C PRO A 247 1.84 0.78 11.04
N THR A 248 2.96 0.40 10.43
CA THR A 248 4.06 1.35 10.23
C THR A 248 3.73 2.32 9.11
N ASP A 249 4.45 3.43 9.01
CA ASP A 249 4.31 4.36 7.88
C ASP A 249 4.48 3.68 6.51
N ALA A 250 5.38 2.70 6.40
CA ALA A 250 5.56 1.96 5.15
C ALA A 250 4.32 1.15 4.74
N HIS A 251 3.60 0.57 5.71
CA HIS A 251 2.31 -0.10 5.44
C HIS A 251 1.24 0.91 4.98
N ILE A 252 1.18 2.08 5.61
CA ILE A 252 0.23 3.13 5.22
C ILE A 252 0.53 3.57 3.79
N LEU A 253 1.79 3.87 3.47
CA LEU A 253 2.21 4.29 2.13
C LEU A 253 1.93 3.22 1.06
N GLU A 254 2.23 1.95 1.37
CA GLU A 254 1.92 0.80 0.51
C GLU A 254 0.44 0.73 0.18
N ASN A 255 -0.42 0.73 1.20
CA ASN A 255 -1.86 0.63 1.03
C ASN A 255 -2.41 1.74 0.14
N LEU A 256 -1.94 2.98 0.32
CA LEU A 256 -2.36 4.12 -0.50
C LEU A 256 -1.94 3.97 -1.97
N LEU A 257 -0.66 3.66 -2.20
CA LEU A 257 -0.13 3.50 -3.55
C LEU A 257 -0.77 2.34 -4.28
N PHE A 258 -0.89 1.20 -3.61
CA PHE A 258 -1.49 0.02 -4.22
C PHE A 258 -2.97 0.25 -4.51
N LYS A 259 -3.74 0.86 -3.61
CA LYS A 259 -5.15 1.15 -3.90
C LYS A 259 -5.33 2.15 -5.03
N MET A 260 -4.50 3.19 -5.08
CA MET A 260 -4.49 4.14 -6.19
C MET A 260 -4.18 3.44 -7.51
N LEU A 261 -3.14 2.62 -7.57
CA LEU A 261 -2.78 1.88 -8.78
C LEU A 261 -3.83 0.84 -9.15
N ASN A 262 -4.42 0.16 -8.17
CA ASN A 262 -5.47 -0.83 -8.38
C ASN A 262 -6.78 -0.24 -8.88
N PHE A 263 -7.02 1.05 -8.61
CA PHE A 263 -8.14 1.77 -9.20
C PHE A 263 -7.96 1.98 -10.71
N HIS A 264 -6.72 2.10 -11.20
CA HIS A 264 -6.43 2.32 -12.63
C HIS A 264 -6.19 1.05 -13.44
N MET A 265 -5.67 0.00 -12.80
CA MET A 265 -5.36 -1.28 -13.42
C MET A 265 -5.34 -2.37 -12.34
N ASP A 266 -5.36 -3.66 -12.67
CA ASP A 266 -5.21 -4.74 -11.66
C ASP A 266 -3.75 -4.87 -11.17
N PHE A 267 -3.25 -3.82 -10.51
CA PHE A 267 -1.83 -3.63 -10.21
C PHE A 267 -1.27 -4.72 -9.30
N CYS A 268 -1.97 -5.04 -8.20
CA CYS A 268 -1.47 -6.02 -7.24
C CYS A 268 -1.36 -7.40 -7.88
N SER A 269 -2.38 -7.84 -8.62
CA SER A 269 -2.40 -9.18 -9.21
C SER A 269 -1.38 -9.31 -10.36
N CYS A 270 -1.09 -8.22 -11.08
CA CYS A 270 -0.22 -8.23 -12.25
C CYS A 270 1.25 -7.92 -11.96
N PHE A 271 1.54 -7.11 -10.92
CA PHE A 271 2.87 -6.55 -10.71
C PHE A 271 3.41 -6.73 -9.28
N VAL A 272 2.67 -7.36 -8.37
CA VAL A 272 3.12 -7.60 -7.00
C VAL A 272 3.05 -9.09 -6.67
N THR A 273 4.07 -9.60 -5.98
CA THR A 273 4.05 -10.96 -5.46
C THR A 273 4.61 -11.02 -4.04
N VAL A 274 4.09 -11.96 -3.25
CA VAL A 274 4.60 -12.32 -1.93
C VAL A 274 5.16 -13.74 -2.07
N GLY A 275 6.48 -13.84 -2.27
CA GLY A 275 7.17 -15.10 -2.48
C GLY A 275 8.02 -15.14 -3.76
N PRO A 276 8.66 -16.29 -4.05
CA PRO A 276 9.65 -16.40 -5.13
C PRO A 276 9.02 -16.37 -6.52
N SER A 277 7.76 -16.80 -6.64
CA SER A 277 7.08 -16.96 -7.92
C SER A 277 6.62 -15.63 -8.50
N PRO A 278 6.68 -15.45 -9.83
CA PRO A 278 6.14 -14.26 -10.49
C PRO A 278 4.62 -14.16 -10.30
N PRO A 279 4.04 -12.96 -10.45
CA PRO A 279 2.59 -12.78 -10.46
C PRO A 279 1.92 -13.68 -11.50
N SER A 280 0.79 -14.31 -11.15
CA SER A 280 0.09 -15.25 -12.02
C SER A 280 -0.81 -14.54 -13.04
N ALA A 281 -1.29 -13.33 -12.73
CA ALA A 281 -2.15 -12.58 -13.62
C ALA A 281 -1.33 -11.96 -14.76
N LYS A 282 -1.94 -11.93 -15.95
CA LYS A 282 -1.36 -11.32 -17.15
C LYS A 282 -1.98 -9.95 -17.36
N HIS A 283 -1.16 -8.91 -17.37
CA HIS A 283 -1.62 -7.59 -17.78
C HIS A 283 -1.60 -7.49 -19.32
N LEU A 284 -2.73 -7.14 -19.93
CA LEU A 284 -2.90 -7.06 -21.39
C LEU A 284 -2.51 -8.37 -22.12
N GLY A 285 -2.72 -9.52 -21.47
CA GLY A 285 -2.38 -10.84 -22.01
C GLY A 285 -0.88 -11.16 -22.02
N GLN A 286 -0.03 -10.29 -21.49
CA GLN A 286 1.42 -10.47 -21.44
C GLN A 286 1.87 -11.10 -20.14
N SER A 287 2.90 -11.95 -20.21
CA SER A 287 3.60 -12.44 -19.01
C SER A 287 4.35 -11.28 -18.34
N PRO A 288 4.48 -11.27 -17.01
CA PRO A 288 5.16 -10.19 -16.29
C PRO A 288 6.65 -10.16 -16.67
N THR A 289 7.09 -9.06 -17.28
CA THR A 289 8.51 -8.82 -17.63
C THR A 289 9.29 -8.18 -16.49
N ALA A 290 8.59 -7.48 -15.60
CA ALA A 290 9.10 -6.93 -14.35
C ALA A 290 7.98 -6.85 -13.31
N TYR A 291 8.29 -7.05 -12.03
CA TYR A 291 7.34 -7.00 -10.93
C TYR A 291 8.03 -6.68 -9.59
N LEU A 292 7.24 -6.21 -8.62
CA LEU A 292 7.66 -6.02 -7.23
C LEU A 292 7.53 -7.33 -6.46
N ARG A 293 8.57 -7.71 -5.74
CA ARG A 293 8.54 -8.82 -4.79
C ARG A 293 8.67 -8.28 -3.38
N GLN A 294 7.67 -8.55 -2.54
CA GLN A 294 7.76 -8.29 -1.11
C GLN A 294 8.61 -9.37 -0.45
N VAL A 295 9.67 -8.98 0.25
CA VAL A 295 10.64 -9.93 0.83
C VAL A 295 10.53 -10.06 2.34
N THR A 296 9.90 -9.10 3.02
CA THR A 296 9.66 -9.20 4.47
C THR A 296 8.46 -10.10 4.77
N ASP A 297 8.60 -10.91 5.83
CA ASP A 297 7.54 -11.79 6.29
C ASP A 297 6.49 -11.00 7.09
N GLN A 298 5.31 -10.86 6.50
CA GLN A 298 4.17 -10.12 7.05
C GLN A 298 3.29 -10.97 7.98
N ASN A 299 3.65 -12.22 8.22
CA ASN A 299 2.96 -13.12 9.15
C ASN A 299 3.52 -13.04 10.58
N HIS A 300 4.65 -12.37 10.78
CA HIS A 300 5.24 -12.19 12.11
C HIS A 300 4.54 -11.07 12.88
N PHE A 301 4.39 -11.23 14.20
CA PHE A 301 3.94 -10.17 15.10
C PHE A 301 5.12 -9.72 15.99
N PRO A 302 5.42 -8.41 16.02
CA PRO A 302 4.74 -7.35 15.30
C PRO A 302 5.15 -7.30 13.82
N LYS A 303 4.24 -6.88 12.92
CA LYS A 303 4.47 -6.94 11.47
C LYS A 303 5.59 -5.99 11.05
N PRO A 304 6.69 -6.45 10.43
CA PRO A 304 7.79 -5.56 10.04
C PRO A 304 7.37 -4.65 8.89
N ALA A 305 8.05 -3.51 8.72
CA ALA A 305 7.81 -2.65 7.56
C ALA A 305 7.95 -3.46 6.25
N PRO A 306 7.03 -3.30 5.28
CA PRO A 306 7.15 -3.99 4.00
C PRO A 306 8.41 -3.54 3.26
N HIS A 307 9.12 -4.51 2.68
CA HIS A 307 10.32 -4.27 1.90
C HIS A 307 10.16 -4.91 0.52
N TYR A 308 10.50 -4.15 -0.51
CA TYR A 308 10.35 -4.52 -1.90
C TYR A 308 11.68 -4.52 -2.63
N GLU A 309 11.82 -5.49 -3.53
CA GLU A 309 12.82 -5.55 -4.58
C GLU A 309 12.13 -5.66 -5.95
N VAL A 310 12.86 -5.33 -7.02
CA VAL A 310 12.31 -5.38 -8.38
C VAL A 310 12.89 -6.57 -9.12
N VAL A 311 12.04 -7.52 -9.48
CA VAL A 311 12.42 -8.68 -10.27
C VAL A 311 12.15 -8.39 -11.74
N THR A 312 13.14 -8.64 -12.59
CA THR A 312 13.03 -8.58 -14.06
C THR A 312 13.36 -9.95 -14.65
N LEU A 313 13.18 -10.12 -15.96
CA LEU A 313 13.55 -11.35 -16.68
C LEU A 313 15.02 -11.77 -16.49
N HIS A 314 15.92 -10.81 -16.25
CA HIS A 314 17.37 -11.05 -16.25
C HIS A 314 18.01 -10.90 -14.88
N LYS A 315 17.41 -10.12 -13.98
CA LYS A 315 18.03 -9.72 -12.71
C LYS A 315 16.99 -9.34 -11.68
N THR A 316 17.33 -9.59 -10.41
CA THR A 316 16.63 -9.01 -9.27
C THR A 316 17.43 -7.81 -8.76
N TRP A 317 16.79 -6.65 -8.71
CA TRP A 317 17.36 -5.41 -8.21
C TRP A 317 16.97 -5.22 -6.75
N ARG A 318 17.95 -5.39 -5.87
CA ARG A 318 17.81 -5.28 -4.42
C ARG A 318 18.06 -3.84 -3.99
N ILE A 319 17.10 -3.29 -3.25
CA ILE A 319 17.09 -1.88 -2.84
C ILE A 319 17.41 -1.81 -1.35
N ARG A 320 17.96 -0.70 -0.88
CA ARG A 320 18.20 -0.51 0.55
C ARG A 320 16.85 -0.51 1.31
N THR A 321 16.84 -1.05 2.52
CA THR A 321 15.73 -0.86 3.45
C THR A 321 15.67 0.60 3.89
N GLY A 322 14.48 1.15 4.09
CA GLY A 322 14.34 2.53 4.57
C GLY A 322 13.06 3.21 4.10
N ASN A 323 12.99 4.52 4.37
CA ASN A 323 11.80 5.37 4.17
C ASN A 323 11.34 5.42 2.71
N THR A 324 12.25 5.25 1.77
CA THR A 324 12.00 5.43 0.33
C THR A 324 11.91 4.12 -0.43
N ASN A 325 12.06 2.97 0.24
CA ASN A 325 12.20 1.68 -0.43
C ASN A 325 11.07 1.38 -1.44
N LEU A 326 9.81 1.55 -1.05
CA LEU A 326 8.67 1.31 -1.94
C LEU A 326 8.67 2.25 -3.16
N LEU A 327 9.04 3.52 -2.97
CA LEU A 327 9.07 4.50 -4.06
C LEU A 327 10.22 4.24 -5.02
N GLU A 328 11.39 3.85 -4.50
CA GLU A 328 12.53 3.41 -5.29
C GLU A 328 12.19 2.14 -6.08
N ALA A 329 11.51 1.18 -5.46
CA ALA A 329 11.06 -0.03 -6.12
C ALA A 329 10.06 0.26 -7.23
N LEU A 330 9.10 1.17 -6.99
CA LEU A 330 8.15 1.60 -8.00
C LEU A 330 8.84 2.33 -9.16
N ALA A 331 9.84 3.18 -8.89
CA ALA A 331 10.62 3.87 -9.92
C ALA A 331 11.35 2.87 -10.83
N LEU A 332 12.04 1.88 -10.25
CA LEU A 332 12.73 0.84 -11.00
C LEU A 332 11.78 -0.05 -11.78
N LEU A 333 10.62 -0.39 -11.22
CA LEU A 333 9.58 -1.12 -11.93
C LEU A 333 9.16 -0.36 -13.19
N LEU A 334 8.82 0.93 -13.04
CA LEU A 334 8.41 1.79 -14.14
C LEU A 334 9.50 1.88 -15.22
N GLN A 335 10.76 2.04 -14.81
CA GLN A 335 11.89 2.07 -15.73
C GLN A 335 12.09 0.73 -16.48
N ALA A 336 11.94 -0.40 -15.79
CA ALA A 336 12.05 -1.72 -16.40
C ALA A 336 10.91 -1.98 -17.39
N LEU A 337 9.67 -1.63 -17.03
CA LEU A 337 8.50 -1.76 -17.89
C LEU A 337 8.61 -0.85 -19.12
N ARG A 338 9.09 0.38 -18.97
CA ARG A 338 9.27 1.33 -20.08
C ARG A 338 10.12 0.75 -21.23
N ARG A 339 11.13 -0.05 -20.90
CA ARG A 339 12.04 -0.64 -21.90
C ARG A 339 11.47 -1.89 -22.58
N HIS A 340 10.58 -2.62 -21.90
CA HIS A 340 10.30 -4.02 -22.25
C HIS A 340 8.81 -4.40 -22.29
N SER A 341 7.89 -3.49 -21.96
CA SER A 341 6.46 -3.82 -21.87
C SER A 341 5.53 -2.67 -22.27
N HIS A 342 4.45 -3.02 -22.97
CA HIS A 342 3.34 -2.10 -23.24
C HIS A 342 2.55 -1.75 -21.97
N SER A 343 2.69 -2.54 -20.90
CA SER A 343 2.11 -2.25 -19.59
C SER A 343 2.58 -0.94 -19.00
N TYR A 344 3.70 -0.37 -19.45
CA TYR A 344 4.11 0.96 -19.00
C TYR A 344 3.02 2.01 -19.25
N GLN A 345 2.32 1.94 -20.39
CA GLN A 345 1.35 2.98 -20.78
C GLN A 345 0.06 2.97 -19.95
N SER A 346 -0.23 1.90 -19.20
CA SER A 346 -1.40 1.86 -18.30
C SER A 346 -1.14 2.61 -16.99
N PHE A 347 0.11 2.92 -16.66
CA PHE A 347 0.41 3.72 -15.46
C PHE A 347 -0.04 5.16 -15.64
N PRO A 348 -0.57 5.80 -14.57
CA PRO A 348 -1.03 7.18 -14.65
C PRO A 348 0.06 8.12 -15.20
N GLN A 349 -0.32 9.02 -16.11
CA GLN A 349 0.63 9.91 -16.80
C GLN A 349 1.44 10.75 -15.82
N SER A 350 0.83 11.23 -14.73
CA SER A 350 1.50 12.00 -13.68
C SER A 350 2.62 11.19 -13.00
N LEU A 351 2.36 9.94 -12.66
CA LEU A 351 3.33 9.01 -12.09
C LEU A 351 4.47 8.71 -13.07
N ARG A 352 4.14 8.46 -14.35
CA ARG A 352 5.15 8.28 -15.40
C ARG A 352 6.02 9.51 -15.56
N SER A 353 5.41 10.69 -15.60
CA SER A 353 6.11 11.97 -15.74
C SER A 353 7.04 12.24 -14.56
N ALA A 354 6.70 11.81 -13.34
CA ALA A 354 7.59 11.93 -12.19
C ALA A 354 8.92 11.16 -12.38
N VAL A 355 8.90 10.04 -13.10
CA VAL A 355 10.11 9.26 -13.43
C VAL A 355 10.78 9.78 -14.72
N GLU A 356 10.01 10.21 -15.72
CA GLU A 356 10.52 10.68 -17.00
C GLU A 356 11.08 12.12 -16.96
N SER A 357 10.38 13.06 -16.33
CA SER A 357 10.76 14.48 -16.25
C SER A 357 11.91 14.75 -15.28
N ALA A 358 12.17 13.82 -14.36
CA ALA A 358 13.42 13.83 -13.61
C ALA A 358 14.61 13.61 -14.56
N ALA A 359 14.47 12.73 -15.56
CA ALA A 359 15.50 12.46 -16.57
C ALA A 359 15.55 13.51 -17.71
N ALA A 360 14.50 14.31 -17.89
CA ALA A 360 14.39 15.33 -18.92
C ALA A 360 13.86 16.64 -18.31
N THR A 361 14.74 17.61 -18.15
CA THR A 361 14.53 18.89 -17.47
C THR A 361 13.18 19.57 -17.79
N SER A 362 12.31 19.66 -16.76
CA SER A 362 11.13 20.53 -16.56
C SER A 362 10.08 20.68 -17.68
N ALA A 363 8.88 20.10 -17.46
CA ALA A 363 7.64 20.46 -18.14
C ALA A 363 6.53 20.81 -17.11
N PRO A 364 5.56 21.69 -17.43
CA PRO A 364 4.51 22.11 -16.50
C PRO A 364 3.49 20.98 -16.22
N ALA A 365 3.11 20.86 -14.95
CA ALA A 365 2.22 19.81 -14.44
C ALA A 365 0.77 20.01 -14.88
N ARG A 366 0.15 18.96 -15.44
CA ARG A 366 -1.31 18.84 -15.54
C ARG A 366 -1.83 18.14 -14.27
N THR A 367 -2.83 18.74 -13.65
CA THR A 367 -3.53 18.23 -12.45
C THR A 367 -4.20 16.89 -12.71
N PHE A 368 -4.20 16.00 -11.71
CA PHE A 368 -4.82 14.69 -11.79
C PHE A 368 -6.35 14.80 -11.75
N PRO A 369 -7.09 14.21 -12.70
CA PRO A 369 -8.53 14.11 -12.58
C PRO A 369 -8.85 12.98 -11.60
N TRP A 370 -9.41 13.35 -10.45
CA TRP A 370 -10.31 12.46 -9.73
C TRP A 370 -11.62 12.43 -10.54
N PHE A 371 -12.13 11.23 -10.83
CA PHE A 371 -13.35 10.90 -11.62
C PHE A 371 -13.16 10.68 -13.12
#